data_AF-A0A842QLC3-F1
#
_entry.id   AF-A0A842QLC3-F1
#
_cell.length_a   1.000
_cell.length_b   1.000
_cell.length_c   1.000
_cell.angle_alpha   90.00
_cell.angle_beta   90.00
_cell.angle_gamma   90.00
#
_symmetry.space_group_name_H-M   'P 1'
#
loop_
_entity.id
_entity.type
_entity.pdbx_description
1 polymer ?
#
loop_
_entity_poly.entity_id
_entity_poly.type
_entity_poly.pdbx_seq_one_letter_code
_entity_poly.pdbx_strand_id
1 'polypeptide(L)'
;MKPLVVYYSRTGTTREAALGIAENLNAEIEEIKDKKSRKGIRGWLSAGKDAATKNPADITEIKKNPKEYDLVVIGTPVWAGTMAPAIRTYLNQHKIKKAAFFCTSGSGKEAVTFSDMLEIALGSKLVAQLSLSAKDVKSKKIGEKLNRFIAQIRSCR
;
A
#
# COMPACT_ATOMS: atom_id res chain seq x y z
N MET A 1 1.05 -20.14 5.45
CA MET A 1 1.35 -18.82 4.85
C MET A 1 1.24 -17.78 5.93
N LYS A 2 2.36 -17.13 6.29
CA LYS A 2 2.43 -16.01 7.24
C LYS A 2 2.37 -14.67 6.47
N PRO A 3 1.23 -13.95 6.48
CA PRO A 3 1.10 -12.69 5.75
C PRO A 3 1.40 -11.47 6.63
N LEU A 4 2.00 -10.45 6.02
CA LEU A 4 2.19 -9.12 6.58
C LEU A 4 1.45 -8.09 5.72
N VAL A 5 0.66 -7.21 6.35
CA VAL A 5 0.05 -6.04 5.70
C VAL A 5 0.83 -4.80 6.12
N VAL A 6 1.46 -4.13 5.17
CA VAL A 6 2.16 -2.86 5.37
C VAL A 6 1.44 -1.77 4.61
N TYR A 7 1.17 -0.64 5.25
CA TYR A 7 0.50 0.47 4.56
C TYR A 7 0.94 1.83 5.07
N TYR A 8 0.72 2.85 4.24
CA TYR A 8 0.78 4.25 4.64
C TYR A 8 -0.63 4.85 4.53
N SER A 9 -1.05 5.66 5.51
CA SER A 9 -2.31 6.41 5.39
C SER A 9 -2.22 7.79 6.02
N ARG A 10 -2.62 8.82 5.27
CA ARG A 10 -2.67 10.19 5.77
C ARG A 10 -3.99 10.54 6.44
N THR A 11 -5.11 10.13 5.84
CA THR A 11 -6.47 10.52 6.26
C THR A 11 -7.33 9.33 6.69
N GLY A 12 -6.76 8.13 6.79
CA GLY A 12 -7.45 6.94 7.32
C GLY A 12 -8.09 6.02 6.27
N THR A 13 -8.34 6.47 5.04
CA THR A 13 -9.00 5.64 4.02
C THR A 13 -8.19 4.37 3.69
N THR A 14 -6.88 4.49 3.51
CA THR A 14 -5.99 3.34 3.28
C THR A 14 -5.87 2.46 4.51
N ARG A 15 -5.95 3.04 5.72
CA ARG A 15 -5.94 2.31 6.99
C ARG A 15 -7.14 1.38 7.11
N GLU A 16 -8.33 1.89 6.81
CA GLU A 16 -9.57 1.11 6.87
C GLU A 16 -9.53 -0.10 5.92
N ALA A 17 -9.06 0.11 4.69
CA ALA A 17 -8.83 -0.99 3.75
C ALA A 17 -7.77 -1.99 4.25
N ALA A 18 -6.67 -1.50 4.82
CA ALA A 18 -5.61 -2.34 5.35
C ALA A 18 -6.09 -3.24 6.51
N LEU A 19 -6.90 -2.69 7.41
CA LEU A 19 -7.49 -3.44 8.52
C LEU A 19 -8.40 -4.56 8.00
N GLY A 20 -9.30 -4.26 7.06
CA GLY A 20 -10.16 -5.29 6.46
C GLY A 20 -9.38 -6.40 5.76
N ILE A 21 -8.28 -6.07 5.07
CA ILE A 21 -7.38 -7.08 4.47
C ILE A 21 -6.71 -7.93 5.56
N ALA A 22 -6.17 -7.29 6.60
CA ALA A 22 -5.46 -7.98 7.67
C ALA A 22 -6.36 -8.96 8.43
N GLU A 23 -7.59 -8.55 8.75
CA GLU A 23 -8.60 -9.40 9.39
C GLU A 23 -8.93 -10.63 8.54
N ASN A 24 -9.16 -10.44 7.24
CA ASN A 24 -9.51 -11.56 6.33
C ASN A 24 -8.35 -12.53 6.08
N LEU A 25 -7.11 -12.07 6.20
CA LEU A 25 -5.91 -12.90 6.03
C LEU A 25 -5.37 -13.45 7.35
N ASN A 26 -5.92 -13.03 8.49
CA ASN A 26 -5.32 -13.21 9.81
C ASN A 26 -3.84 -12.79 9.80
N ALA A 27 -3.57 -11.63 9.21
CA ALA A 27 -2.23 -11.12 8.96
C ALA A 27 -1.78 -10.18 10.08
N GLU A 28 -0.46 -10.14 10.27
CA GLU A 28 0.15 -9.05 11.02
C GLU A 28 0.02 -7.75 10.23
N ILE A 29 -0.14 -6.61 10.91
CA ILE A 29 -0.30 -5.31 10.27
C ILE A 29 0.73 -4.30 10.80
N GLU A 30 1.28 -3.48 9.91
CA GLU A 30 2.20 -2.40 10.25
C GLU A 30 1.89 -1.13 9.45
N GLU A 31 1.76 -0.02 10.16
CA GLU A 31 1.60 1.31 9.55
C GLU A 31 2.96 2.00 9.43
N ILE A 32 3.33 2.38 8.21
CA ILE A 32 4.47 3.24 7.95
C ILE A 32 4.08 4.67 8.28
N LYS A 33 4.93 5.37 9.05
CA LYS A 33 4.77 6.79 9.32
C LYS A 33 5.87 7.59 8.65
N ASP A 34 5.49 8.67 7.97
CA ASP A 34 6.41 9.67 7.45
C ASP A 34 6.85 10.57 8.61
N LYS A 35 8.17 10.76 8.80
CA LYS A 35 8.72 11.65 9.82
C LYS A 35 8.37 13.12 9.52
N LYS A 36 8.14 13.46 8.25
CA LYS A 36 7.71 14.79 7.83
C LYS A 36 6.21 14.94 8.00
N SER A 37 5.79 15.98 8.71
CA SER A 37 4.36 16.30 8.85
C SER A 37 3.74 16.65 7.50
N ARG A 38 2.78 15.84 7.05
CA ARG A 38 2.00 16.07 5.82
C ARG A 38 0.64 16.72 6.09
N LYS A 39 0.48 17.34 7.26
CA LYS A 39 -0.78 18.00 7.68
C LYS A 39 -0.99 19.33 6.94
N GLY A 40 -2.25 19.67 6.72
CA GLY A 40 -2.66 20.93 6.09
C GLY A 40 -2.36 21.01 4.58
N ILE A 41 -2.71 22.16 3.99
CA ILE A 41 -2.61 22.41 2.55
C ILE A 41 -1.14 22.39 2.09
N ARG A 42 -0.23 23.01 2.84
CA ARG A 42 1.22 22.98 2.57
C ARG A 42 1.78 21.56 2.60
N GLY A 43 1.38 20.76 3.57
CA GLY A 43 1.76 19.36 3.67
C GLY A 43 1.24 18.51 2.51
N TRP A 44 0.02 18.80 2.01
CA TRP A 44 -0.54 18.17 0.82
C TRP A 44 0.21 18.54 -0.47
N LEU A 45 0.55 19.82 -0.66
CA LEU A 45 1.35 20.27 -1.81
C LEU A 45 2.74 19.64 -1.79
N SER A 46 3.41 19.63 -0.64
CA SER A 46 4.72 18.98 -0.51
C SER A 46 4.63 17.46 -0.72
N ALA A 47 3.57 16.81 -0.24
CA ALA A 47 3.30 15.38 -0.49
C ALA A 47 3.12 15.08 -1.98
N GLY A 48 2.33 15.89 -2.68
CA GLY A 48 2.15 15.78 -4.12
C GLY A 48 3.45 16.00 -4.89
N LYS A 49 4.22 17.04 -4.53
CA LYS A 49 5.52 17.32 -5.15
C LYS A 49 6.50 16.15 -4.97
N ASP A 50 6.67 15.67 -3.74
CA ASP A 50 7.61 14.58 -3.45
C ASP A 50 7.20 13.28 -4.17
N ALA A 51 5.89 13.01 -4.27
CA ALA A 51 5.38 11.87 -5.06
C ALA A 51 5.68 12.04 -6.55
N ALA A 52 5.39 13.21 -7.13
CA ALA A 52 5.59 13.51 -8.54
C ALA A 52 7.08 13.46 -8.94
N THR A 53 7.98 13.95 -8.10
CA THR A 53 9.44 13.88 -8.34
C THR A 53 10.06 12.54 -7.96
N LYS A 54 9.24 11.54 -7.58
CA LYS A 54 9.67 10.22 -7.12
C LYS A 54 10.69 10.28 -5.95
N ASN A 55 10.64 11.34 -5.15
CA ASN A 55 11.53 11.52 -3.99
C ASN A 55 11.09 10.60 -2.83
N PRO A 56 12.00 9.78 -2.27
CA PRO A 56 11.69 9.01 -1.07
C PRO A 56 11.46 9.94 0.13
N ALA A 57 10.65 9.48 1.09
CA ALA A 57 10.46 10.17 2.37
C ALA A 57 11.19 9.45 3.51
N ASP A 58 11.57 10.19 4.54
CA ASP A 58 12.09 9.58 5.77
C ASP A 58 10.94 8.92 6.54
N ILE A 59 11.03 7.61 6.72
CA ILE A 59 10.02 6.84 7.45
C ILE A 59 10.52 6.48 8.85
N THR A 60 9.58 6.22 9.76
CA THR A 60 9.89 5.62 11.06
C THR A 60 10.47 4.23 10.88
N GLU A 61 11.24 3.77 11.87
CA GLU A 61 11.78 2.42 11.87
C GLU A 61 10.67 1.37 11.72
N ILE A 62 10.91 0.44 10.80
CA ILE A 62 10.03 -0.68 10.51
C ILE A 62 10.35 -1.81 11.50
N LYS A 63 9.34 -2.27 12.23
CA LYS A 63 9.52 -3.28 13.28
C LYS A 63 9.42 -4.70 12.72
N LYS A 64 8.66 -4.91 11.64
CA LYS A 64 8.46 -6.25 11.06
C LYS A 64 9.35 -6.43 9.85
N ASN A 65 10.28 -7.37 9.92
CA ASN A 65 11.18 -7.66 8.80
C ASN A 65 10.42 -8.40 7.68
N PRO A 66 10.29 -7.83 6.48
CA PRO A 66 9.48 -8.42 5.41
C PRO A 66 9.98 -9.78 4.90
N LYS A 67 11.25 -10.12 5.16
CA LYS A 67 11.86 -11.40 4.78
C LYS A 67 11.32 -12.60 5.56
N GLU A 68 10.76 -12.36 6.75
CA GLU A 68 10.20 -13.39 7.64
C GLU A 68 8.77 -13.80 7.26
N TYR A 69 8.20 -13.17 6.23
CA TYR A 69 6.83 -13.38 5.79
C TYR A 69 6.80 -14.04 4.41
N ASP A 70 5.82 -14.93 4.22
CA ASP A 70 5.61 -15.61 2.95
C ASP A 70 4.98 -14.68 1.91
N LEU A 71 4.23 -13.67 2.38
CA LEU A 71 3.51 -12.68 1.58
C LEU A 71 3.54 -11.33 2.28
N VAL A 72 3.85 -10.28 1.53
CA VAL A 72 3.73 -8.89 1.99
C VAL A 72 2.67 -8.18 1.14
N VAL A 73 1.61 -7.72 1.79
CA VAL A 73 0.55 -6.92 1.17
C VAL A 73 0.87 -5.44 1.43
N ILE A 74 0.98 -4.64 0.36
CA ILE A 74 1.47 -3.25 0.45
C ILE A 74 0.38 -2.27 0.03
N GLY A 75 0.07 -1.34 0.92
CA GLY A 75 -1.00 -0.36 0.79
C GLY A 75 -0.52 1.07 0.60
N THR A 76 -0.99 1.75 -0.45
CA THR A 76 -0.65 3.15 -0.69
C THR A 76 -1.86 4.01 -1.05
N PRO A 77 -1.99 5.26 -0.57
CA PRO A 77 -2.80 6.24 -1.27
C PRO A 77 -2.12 6.62 -2.59
N VAL A 78 -2.91 6.92 -3.62
CA VAL A 78 -2.41 7.47 -4.89
C VAL A 78 -2.24 8.98 -4.74
N TRP A 79 -1.01 9.47 -4.82
CA TRP A 79 -0.63 10.88 -4.74
C TRP A 79 0.06 11.32 -6.03
N ALA A 80 -0.42 12.42 -6.62
CA ALA A 80 0.10 12.94 -7.90
C ALA A 80 0.26 11.87 -9.01
N GLY A 81 -0.63 10.86 -9.01
CA GLY A 81 -0.63 9.79 -10.01
C GLY A 81 0.29 8.60 -9.73
N THR A 82 0.93 8.52 -8.55
CA THR A 82 1.80 7.41 -8.14
C THR A 82 1.66 7.09 -6.64
N MET A 83 2.48 6.17 -6.13
CA MET A 83 2.50 5.76 -4.72
C MET A 83 2.96 6.89 -3.79
N ALA A 84 2.61 6.78 -2.50
CA ALA A 84 3.12 7.69 -1.49
C ALA A 84 4.65 7.54 -1.32
N PRO A 85 5.39 8.65 -1.11
CA PRO A 85 6.83 8.62 -0.85
C PRO A 85 7.28 7.64 0.25
N ALA A 86 6.47 7.48 1.31
CA ALA A 86 6.75 6.54 2.39
C ALA A 86 6.78 5.08 1.92
N ILE A 87 5.89 4.70 0.99
CA ILE A 87 5.84 3.35 0.41
C ILE A 87 7.00 3.15 -0.54
N ARG A 88 7.38 4.18 -1.30
CA ARG A 88 8.60 4.16 -2.14
C ARG A 88 9.84 3.87 -1.31
N THR A 89 10.01 4.55 -0.18
CA THR A 89 11.13 4.30 0.76
C THR A 89 11.14 2.87 1.26
N TYR A 90 9.99 2.36 1.71
CA TYR A 90 9.86 0.99 2.19
C TYR A 90 10.24 -0.04 1.11
N LEU A 91 9.73 0.12 -0.12
CA LEU A 91 10.05 -0.76 -1.24
C LEU A 91 11.54 -0.73 -1.62
N ASN A 92 12.19 0.44 -1.52
CA ASN A 92 13.63 0.56 -1.77
C ASN A 92 14.49 -0.10 -0.68
N GLN A 93 14.03 -0.10 0.57
CA GLN A 93 14.80 -0.60 1.71
C GLN A 93 14.66 -2.11 1.93
N HIS A 94 13.56 -2.72 1.47
CA HIS A 94 13.23 -4.10 1.80
C HIS A 94 13.04 -4.97 0.56
N LYS A 95 13.71 -6.12 0.56
CA LYS A 95 13.48 -7.18 -0.44
C LYS A 95 12.25 -8.00 -0.05
N ILE A 96 11.34 -8.17 -0.99
CA ILE A 96 10.07 -8.90 -0.80
C ILE A 96 10.06 -10.11 -1.73
N LYS A 97 9.61 -11.26 -1.21
CA LYS A 97 9.58 -12.51 -1.98
C LYS A 97 8.29 -12.63 -2.80
N LYS A 98 7.13 -12.54 -2.14
CA LYS A 98 5.82 -12.46 -2.77
C LYS A 98 5.12 -11.18 -2.31
N ALA A 99 4.53 -10.46 -3.25
CA ALA A 99 3.89 -9.19 -2.99
C ALA A 99 2.44 -9.18 -3.49
N ALA A 100 1.54 -8.55 -2.73
CA ALA A 100 0.24 -8.12 -3.23
C ALA A 100 0.11 -6.61 -3.01
N PHE A 101 -0.45 -5.88 -3.97
CA PHE A 101 -0.56 -4.43 -3.86
C PHE A 101 -2.01 -4.00 -3.73
N PHE A 102 -2.26 -2.98 -2.92
CA PHE A 102 -3.52 -2.26 -2.96
C PHE A 102 -3.30 -0.77 -2.91
N CYS A 103 -4.19 -0.02 -3.56
CA CYS A 103 -4.16 1.42 -3.49
C CYS A 103 -5.55 2.01 -3.25
N THR A 104 -5.55 3.17 -2.60
CA THR A 104 -6.74 4.01 -2.48
C THR A 104 -6.58 5.27 -3.32
N SER A 105 -7.49 5.52 -4.25
CA SER A 105 -7.42 6.65 -5.18
C SER A 105 -8.70 7.51 -5.15
N GLY A 106 -8.57 8.77 -5.54
CA GLY A 106 -9.71 9.68 -5.77
C GLY A 106 -9.92 10.04 -7.24
N SER A 107 -8.92 9.81 -8.10
CA SER A 107 -8.82 10.47 -9.41
C SER A 107 -8.22 9.59 -10.53
N GLY A 108 -8.11 8.27 -10.34
CA GLY A 108 -7.49 7.35 -11.31
C GLY A 108 -5.96 7.17 -11.14
N LYS A 109 -5.32 6.50 -12.11
CA LYS A 109 -3.87 6.18 -12.22
C LYS A 109 -3.38 5.00 -11.36
N GLU A 110 -4.28 4.09 -11.02
CA GLU A 110 -4.00 2.90 -10.21
C GLU A 110 -3.06 1.95 -10.96
N ALA A 111 -3.30 1.72 -12.25
CA ALA A 111 -2.43 0.88 -13.07
C ALA A 111 -0.99 1.42 -13.15
N VAL A 112 -0.83 2.73 -13.33
CA VAL A 112 0.49 3.39 -13.33
C VAL A 112 1.16 3.26 -11.96
N THR A 113 0.40 3.48 -10.89
CA THR A 113 0.89 3.33 -9.52
C THR A 113 1.39 1.90 -9.26
N PHE A 114 0.64 0.89 -9.68
CA PHE A 114 1.07 -0.50 -9.53
C PHE A 114 2.28 -0.85 -10.38
N SER A 115 2.40 -0.29 -11.60
CA SER A 115 3.58 -0.44 -12.44
C SER A 115 4.82 0.15 -11.75
N ASP A 116 4.73 1.39 -11.25
CA ASP A 116 5.83 2.02 -10.51
C ASP A 116 6.22 1.20 -9.26
N MET A 117 5.24 0.61 -8.55
CA MET A 117 5.52 -0.25 -7.38
C MET A 117 6.24 -1.54 -7.79
N LEU A 118 5.82 -2.16 -8.90
CA LEU A 118 6.40 -3.39 -9.42
C LEU A 118 7.83 -3.16 -9.94
N GLU A 119 8.10 -2.01 -10.56
CA GLU A 119 9.45 -1.63 -11.01
C GLU A 119 10.46 -1.53 -9.86
N ILE A 120 10.03 -1.06 -8.68
CA ILE A 120 10.91 -1.06 -7.50
C ILE A 120 11.02 -2.48 -6.94
N ALA A 121 9.91 -3.23 -6.97
CA ALA A 121 9.80 -4.55 -6.41
C ALA A 121 10.15 -5.68 -7.40
N LEU A 122 10.98 -5.44 -8.43
CA LEU A 122 11.22 -6.37 -9.56
C LEU A 122 11.64 -7.80 -9.17
N GLY A 123 12.20 -7.99 -7.97
CA GLY A 123 12.52 -9.33 -7.44
C GLY A 123 11.35 -10.07 -6.78
N SER A 124 10.16 -9.47 -6.72
CA SER A 124 8.99 -10.00 -6.02
C SER A 124 8.03 -10.69 -6.98
N LYS A 125 7.51 -11.86 -6.60
CA LYS A 125 6.37 -12.45 -7.29
C LYS A 125 5.11 -11.69 -6.92
N LEU A 126 4.54 -10.93 -7.86
CA LEU A 126 3.25 -10.28 -7.68
C LEU A 126 2.12 -11.32 -7.73
N VAL A 127 1.26 -11.36 -6.71
CA VAL A 127 0.16 -12.34 -6.61
C VAL A 127 -1.24 -11.74 -6.77
N ALA A 128 -1.42 -10.46 -6.44
CA ALA A 128 -2.72 -9.79 -6.55
C ALA A 128 -2.57 -8.27 -6.53
N GLN A 129 -3.55 -7.57 -7.11
CA GLN A 129 -3.67 -6.11 -7.09
C GLN A 129 -5.11 -5.69 -6.78
N LEU A 130 -5.29 -4.63 -5.99
CA LEU A 130 -6.60 -4.11 -5.60
C LEU A 130 -6.64 -2.58 -5.61
N SER A 131 -7.54 -2.00 -6.40
CA SER A 131 -7.85 -0.57 -6.35
C SER A 131 -9.17 -0.29 -5.64
N LEU A 132 -9.14 0.67 -4.72
CA LEU A 132 -10.31 1.13 -3.97
C LEU A 132 -10.47 2.64 -4.11
N SER A 133 -11.66 3.08 -4.48
CA SER A 133 -12.02 4.50 -4.36
C SER A 133 -12.48 4.83 -2.94
N ALA A 134 -12.48 6.11 -2.57
CA ALA A 134 -13.06 6.53 -1.28
C ALA A 134 -14.55 6.14 -1.14
N LYS A 135 -15.28 6.03 -2.26
CA LYS A 135 -16.67 5.55 -2.28
C LYS A 135 -16.75 4.05 -2.01
N ASP A 136 -15.82 3.27 -2.55
CA ASP A 136 -15.78 1.83 -2.32
C ASP A 136 -15.61 1.54 -0.83
N VAL A 137 -14.66 2.22 -0.18
CA VAL A 137 -14.35 2.01 1.25
C VAL A 137 -15.55 2.29 2.16
N LYS A 138 -16.36 3.32 1.85
CA LYS A 138 -17.55 3.67 2.63
C LYS A 138 -18.80 2.84 2.31
N SER A 139 -18.74 1.96 1.32
CA SER A 139 -19.91 1.23 0.81
C SER A 139 -19.78 -0.27 1.01
N LYS A 140 -20.90 -1.02 0.94
CA LYS A 140 -20.89 -2.49 0.93
C LYS A 140 -20.06 -3.09 -0.23
N LYS A 141 -19.66 -2.31 -1.24
CA LYS A 141 -18.82 -2.75 -2.38
C LYS A 141 -17.37 -3.05 -2.00
N ILE A 142 -16.87 -2.57 -0.86
CA ILE A 142 -15.56 -2.98 -0.35
C ILE A 142 -15.50 -4.50 -0.20
N GLY A 143 -16.59 -5.13 0.30
CA GLY A 143 -16.65 -6.55 0.56
C GLY A 143 -16.41 -7.40 -0.68
N GLU A 144 -17.06 -7.08 -1.81
CA GLU A 144 -16.88 -7.87 -3.04
C GLU A 144 -15.47 -7.76 -3.62
N LYS A 145 -14.94 -6.54 -3.73
CA LYS A 145 -13.58 -6.31 -4.27
C LYS A 145 -12.53 -6.92 -3.36
N LEU A 146 -12.69 -6.75 -2.04
CA LEU A 146 -11.83 -7.36 -1.03
C LEU A 146 -11.88 -8.89 -1.13
N ASN A 147 -13.07 -9.49 -1.18
CA ASN A 147 -13.22 -10.95 -1.28
C ASN A 147 -12.51 -11.52 -2.52
N ARG A 148 -12.61 -10.86 -3.68
CA ARG A 148 -11.87 -11.27 -4.90
C ARG A 148 -10.36 -11.19 -4.69
N PHE A 149 -9.87 -10.10 -4.10
CA PHE A 149 -8.45 -9.91 -3.81
C PHE A 149 -7.93 -10.98 -2.83
N ILE A 150 -8.67 -11.27 -1.77
CA ILE A 150 -8.35 -12.32 -0.80
C ILE A 150 -8.36 -13.70 -1.46
N ALA A 151 -9.32 -13.99 -2.34
CA ALA A 151 -9.38 -15.25 -3.07
C ALA A 151 -8.16 -15.44 -3.98
N GLN A 152 -7.74 -14.42 -4.72
CA GLN A 152 -6.53 -14.44 -5.54
C GLN A 152 -5.29 -14.75 -4.68
N ILE A 153 -5.13 -14.06 -3.56
CA ILE A 153 -4.02 -14.32 -2.62
C ILE A 153 -4.02 -15.78 -2.14
N ARG A 154 -5.19 -16.33 -1.79
CA ARG A 154 -5.31 -17.70 -1.28
C ARG A 154 -5.04 -18.76 -2.35
N SER A 155 -5.37 -18.49 -3.62
CA SER A 155 -5.08 -19.39 -4.75
C SER A 155 -3.59 -19.50 -5.12
N CYS A 156 -2.78 -18.54 -4.67
CA CYS A 156 -1.33 -18.48 -4.94
C CYS A 156 -0.46 -19.10 -3.82
N ARG A 157 -1.09 -19.86 -2.91
CA ARG A 157 -0.43 -20.58 -1.81
C ARG A 157 0.54 -21.62 -2.34
#